data_AF-A0A258EBS6-F1
#
_entry.id   AF-A0A258EBS6-F1
#
_cell.length_a   1.000
_cell.length_b   1.000
_cell.length_c   1.000
_cell.angle_alpha   90.00
_cell.angle_beta   90.00
_cell.angle_gamma   90.00
#
_symmetry.space_group_name_H-M   'P 1'
#
loop_
_entity.id
_entity.type
_entity.pdbx_description
1 polymer ?
#
loop_
_entity_poly.entity_id
_entity_poly.type
_entity_poly.pdbx_seq_one_letter_code
_entity_poly.pdbx_strand_id
1 'polypeptide(L)' 'DFVNRIATTPAETVLDEQILDYQIKVDGTMASAWTPYKFFVNGNFSHCGVNSFQLVKMAEGWKIVYIIDTRRKENCN' A
#
# COMPACT_ATOMS: atom_id res chain seq x y z
N ASP A 1 -4.60 1.21 -18.27
CA ASP A 1 -4.95 -0.04 -17.55
C ASP A 1 -5.30 0.22 -16.08
N PHE A 2 -4.36 0.67 -15.23
CA PHE A 2 -4.64 1.03 -13.82
C PHE A 2 -5.70 2.14 -13.65
N VAL A 3 -5.56 3.27 -14.37
CA VAL A 3 -6.53 4.39 -14.32
C VAL A 3 -7.93 3.94 -14.74
N ASN A 4 -8.03 3.07 -15.75
CA ASN A 4 -9.32 2.52 -16.17
C ASN A 4 -9.93 1.63 -15.10
N ARG A 5 -9.15 0.79 -14.41
CA ARG A 5 -9.65 -0.02 -13.30
C ARG A 5 -10.21 0.84 -12.16
N ILE A 6 -9.58 1.97 -11.83
CA ILE A 6 -10.10 2.89 -10.83
C ILE A 6 -11.41 3.52 -11.34
N ALA A 7 -11.41 4.00 -12.59
CA ALA A 7 -12.57 4.68 -13.17
C ALA A 7 -13.79 3.77 -13.34
N THR A 8 -13.59 2.46 -13.53
CA THR A 8 -14.67 1.49 -13.74
C THR A 8 -15.05 0.71 -12.48
N THR A 9 -14.34 0.90 -11.35
CA THR A 9 -14.74 0.28 -10.09
C THR A 9 -16.07 0.89 -9.64
N PRO A 10 -17.15 0.09 -9.50
CA PRO A 10 -18.44 0.62 -9.07
C PRO A 10 -18.29 1.34 -7.72
N ALA A 11 -18.97 2.48 -7.54
CA ALA A 11 -18.86 3.30 -6.33
C ALA A 11 -19.24 2.54 -5.04
N GLU A 12 -20.06 1.50 -5.16
CA GLU A 12 -20.48 0.63 -4.05
C GLU A 12 -19.43 -0.43 -3.69
N THR A 13 -18.37 -0.59 -4.50
CA THR A 13 -17.31 -1.56 -4.24
C THR A 13 -16.46 -1.09 -3.08
N VAL A 14 -16.50 -1.85 -1.98
CA VAL A 14 -15.64 -1.60 -0.82
C VAL A 14 -14.28 -2.25 -1.06
N LEU A 15 -13.26 -1.42 -1.20
CA LEU A 15 -11.86 -1.82 -1.24
C LEU A 15 -11.26 -1.59 0.14
N ASP A 16 -10.86 -2.67 0.81
CA ASP A 16 -10.34 -2.64 2.18
C ASP A 16 -8.92 -3.22 2.21
N GLU A 17 -7.93 -2.33 2.31
CA GLU A 17 -6.52 -2.69 2.51
C GLU A 17 -6.16 -2.57 3.99
N GLN A 18 -5.86 -3.69 4.61
CA GLN A 18 -5.49 -3.80 6.01
C GLN A 18 -3.99 -3.99 6.14
N ILE A 19 -3.29 -2.98 6.65
CA ILE A 19 -1.86 -3.05 6.95
C ILE A 19 -1.64 -3.94 8.19
N LEU A 20 -0.69 -4.87 8.10
CA LEU A 20 -0.41 -5.86 9.15
C LEU A 20 0.74 -5.45 10.07
N ASP A 21 1.75 -4.76 9.53
CA ASP A 21 2.97 -4.37 10.25
C ASP A 21 3.58 -3.12 9.61
N TYR A 22 4.42 -2.42 10.38
CA TYR A 22 5.16 -1.24 9.94
C TYR A 22 6.64 -1.37 10.30
N GLN A 23 7.48 -1.61 9.30
CA GLN A 23 8.92 -1.57 9.46
C GLN A 23 9.46 -0.29 8.82
N ILE A 24 9.89 0.64 9.66
CA ILE A 24 10.30 1.98 9.23
C ILE A 24 11.81 2.12 9.43
N LYS A 25 12.52 2.47 8.36
CA LYS A 25 13.93 2.85 8.41
C LYS A 25 14.05 4.32 8.04
N VAL A 26 14.71 5.08 8.89
CA VAL A 26 14.94 6.53 8.70
C VAL A 26 16.43 6.80 8.63
N ASP A 27 16.84 7.60 7.66
CA ASP A 27 18.19 8.15 7.52
C ASP A 27 18.10 9.64 7.18
N GLY A 28 18.29 10.49 8.18
CA GLY A 28 18.16 11.94 8.04
C GLY A 28 16.79 12.37 7.50
N THR A 29 16.77 12.91 6.28
CA THR A 29 15.56 13.38 5.58
C THR A 29 14.96 12.34 4.65
N MET A 30 15.47 11.11 4.62
CA MET A 30 14.94 10.00 3.85
C MET A 30 14.36 8.93 4.78
N ALA A 31 13.26 8.30 4.38
CA ALA A 31 12.72 7.14 5.06
C ALA A 31 12.17 6.10 4.08
N SER A 32 12.20 4.84 4.49
CA SER A 32 11.53 3.73 3.84
C SER A 32 10.55 3.10 4.82
N ALA A 33 9.32 2.87 4.40
CA ALA A 33 8.33 2.13 5.17
C ALA A 33 7.93 0.86 4.40
N TRP A 34 8.18 -0.29 5.02
CA TRP A 34 7.84 -1.61 4.52
C TRP A 34 6.61 -2.11 5.28
N THR A 35 5.48 -2.25 4.57
CA THR A 35 4.18 -2.51 5.20
C THR A 35 3.46 -3.68 4.51
N PRO A 36 3.57 -4.90 5.06
CA PRO A 36 2.77 -6.03 4.62
C PRO A 36 1.27 -5.73 4.79
N TYR A 37 0.44 -6.19 3.84
CA TYR A 37 -1.00 -5.93 3.85
C TYR A 37 -1.82 -7.15 3.45
N LYS A 38 -3.10 -7.18 3.86
CA LYS A 38 -4.16 -8.02 3.28
C LYS A 38 -5.21 -7.12 2.62
N PHE A 39 -5.71 -7.54 1.46
CA PHE A 39 -6.65 -6.77 0.68
C PHE A 39 -7.95 -7.55 0.49
N PHE A 40 -9.06 -6.87 0.77
CA PHE A 40 -10.41 -7.41 0.69
C PHE A 40 -11.24 -6.58 -0.29
N VAL A 41 -12.13 -7.25 -1.02
CA VAL A 41 -13.11 -6.63 -1.92
C VAL A 41 -14.48 -7.07 -1.48
N ASN A 42 -15.32 -6.11 -1.06
CA ASN A 42 -16.65 -6.38 -0.51
C ASN A 42 -16.60 -7.42 0.64
N GLY A 43 -15.62 -7.29 1.53
CA GLY A 43 -15.40 -8.19 2.66
C GLY A 43 -14.76 -9.54 2.32
N ASN A 44 -14.62 -9.89 1.04
CA ASN A 44 -13.98 -11.14 0.62
C ASN A 44 -12.48 -10.96 0.41
N PHE A 45 -11.67 -11.90 0.92
CA PHE A 45 -10.23 -11.88 0.72
C PHE A 45 -9.89 -11.93 -0.78
N SER A 46 -9.05 -10.99 -1.22
CA SER A 46 -8.64 -10.89 -2.62
C SER A 46 -7.18 -11.31 -2.83
N HIS A 47 -6.27 -10.73 -2.05
CA HIS A 47 -4.84 -10.96 -2.12
C HIS A 47 -4.13 -10.33 -0.92
N CYS A 48 -2.85 -10.61 -0.76
CA CYS A 48 -1.97 -9.90 0.16
C CYS A 48 -0.74 -9.42 -0.59
N GLY A 49 0.10 -8.66 0.11
CA GLY A 49 1.27 -8.07 -0.50
C GLY A 49 2.13 -7.36 0.51
N VAL A 50 3.09 -6.61 -0.01
CA VAL A 50 3.86 -5.64 0.77
C VAL A 50 3.94 -4.36 -0.05
N ASN A 51 3.63 -3.24 0.57
CA ASN A 51 3.96 -1.93 0.05
C ASN A 51 5.34 -1.51 0.58
N SER A 52 6.13 -0.88 -0.28
CA SER A 52 7.37 -0.21 0.05
C SER A 52 7.24 1.25 -0.34
N PHE A 53 7.08 2.11 0.67
CA PHE A 53 7.00 3.55 0.51
C PHE A 53 8.37 4.17 0.69
N GLN A 54 8.79 5.03 -0.24
CA GLN A 54 9.93 5.90 -0.04
C GLN A 54 9.43 7.30 0.27
N LEU A 55 9.97 7.90 1.33
CA LEU A 55 9.58 9.19 1.84
C LEU A 55 10.77 10.15 1.91
N VAL A 56 10.49 11.42 1.66
CA VAL A 56 11.43 12.53 1.87
C VAL A 56 10.81 13.54 2.81
N LYS A 57 11.56 14.00 3.80
CA LYS A 57 11.17 15.05 4.73
C LYS A 57 11.42 16.41 4.08
N MET A 58 10.34 17.12 3.79
CA MET A 58 10.34 18.50 3.31
C MET A 58 10.00 19.46 4.44
N ALA A 59 9.99 20.77 4.17
CA ALA A 59 9.66 21.80 5.16
C ALA A 59 8.27 21.59 5.80
N GLU A 60 7.30 21.12 5.02
CA GLU A 60 5.93 20.82 5.48
C GLU A 60 5.77 19.42 6.10
N GLY A 61 6.85 18.63 6.20
CA GLY A 61 6.84 17.28 6.75
C GLY A 61 7.17 16.19 5.73
N TRP A 62 6.90 14.94 6.10
CA TRP A 62 7.17 13.77 5.26
C TRP A 62 6.22 13.70 4.07
N LYS A 63 6.76 13.45 2.88
CA LYS A 63 5.99 13.21 1.65
C LYS A 63 6.42 11.88 1.06
N ILE A 64 5.46 11.10 0.57
CA ILE A 64 5.73 9.88 -0.20
C ILE A 64 6.18 10.31 -1.60
N VAL A 65 7.39 9.90 -1.99
CA VAL A 65 7.97 10.23 -3.30
C VAL A 65 7.95 9.05 -4.26
N TYR A 66 7.85 7.82 -3.74
CA TYR A 66 7.76 6.61 -4.53
C TYR A 66 7.03 5.51 -3.77
N ILE A 67 6.30 4.67 -4.51
CA ILE A 67 5.58 3.51 -4.00
C ILE A 67 5.86 2.36 -4.96
N ILE A 68 6.21 1.22 -4.41
CA ILE A 68 6.19 -0.06 -5.12
C ILE A 68 5.49 -1.08 -4.24
N ASP A 69 4.64 -1.90 -4.83
CA ASP A 69 3.93 -2.97 -4.15
C ASP A 69 4.16 -4.33 -4.81
N THR A 70 4.00 -5.36 -4.00
CA THR A 70 3.89 -6.74 -4.46
C THR A 70 2.47 -7.23 -4.25
N ARG A 71 2.04 -8.18 -5.08
CA ARG A 71 0.71 -8.79 -4.99
C ARG A 71 0.79 -10.30 -5.14
N ARG A 72 0.20 -11.02 -4.19
CA ARG A 72 0.12 -12.50 -4.17
C ARG A 72 -1.24 -12.97 -3.66
N LYS A 73 -1.80 -14.01 -4.26
CA LYS A 73 -3.10 -14.58 -3.87
C LYS A 73 -2.99 -15.67 -2.78
N GLU A 74 -1.79 -16.22 -2.62
CA GLU A 74 -1.50 -17.34 -1.72
C GLU A 74 -0.30 -17.01 -0.83
N ASN A 75 -0.08 -17.82 0.20
CA ASN A 75 1.05 -17.68 1.14
C ASN A 75 1.10 -16.31 1.84
N CYS A 76 -0.04 -15.91 2.39
CA CYS A 76 -0.26 -14.67 3.13
C CYS A 76 -0.10 -14.88 4.64
N ASN A 77 1.04 -15.47 5.02
CA ASN A 77 1.40 -15.80 6.41
C ASN A 77 2.04 -14.62 7.12
#